data_AF-A0A816CSD1-F1
#
_entry.id   AF-A0A816CSD1-F1
#
_cell.length_a   1.000
_cell.length_b   1.000
_cell.length_c   1.000
_cell.angle_alpha   90.00
_cell.angle_beta   90.00
_cell.angle_gamma   90.00
#
_symmetry.space_group_name_H-M   'P 1'
#
loop_
_entity.id
_entity.type
_entity.pdbx_description
1 polymer ?
#
loop_
_entity_poly.entity_id
_entity_poly.type
_entity_poly.pdbx_seq_one_letter_code
_entity_poly.pdbx_strand_id
1 'polypeptide(L)'
;MIIIGLINGILSMITFKNKATHQVGCGFFYLLDSSITTLLIITQMTYNTNRLFLYIQCLSMDFLLRIFLSMDKWLNACVAAERAFATIKGTNFNKKKSKQVAKYIILTLIFLTISTTIYDSIHRLLLDDDDEKPLKNYFVNLNIYELSTDSTATDEEKEHERRSNIISTRIFVIVFIIVLVGLAIIMKTRSRNTLIIVENPSEDQFTNLPSDTHCSCSRISLTYGEFISIQTRYHQICSSDFISDRWIKTINFGLNTTYFSAYDFRTEGSAIFQSLESFCRLSKDYAIQSIDSFNKDLFITPEALKESVFQSQTNVTIHQFQLSSSIEFTAQLELIQKLIAGNRFLSALQTDYMQWYMPWQDNAVLIQVHNRAFLDTQQFSSCSCRIDIDCNIESMIFNEFEQPYIEYLPPDDTTLMKIPGMLHSCLPVNTILLSTLECFYNQTCLNNLVSLLPTTETFTAMSQFEQSRYKLNSTIQTIIDNLMIEEWVINISYKKYYDQCAPISCTYFKNEKYDWKFVLTQLIGLLGILIM
;
A
#
# COMPACT_ATOMS: atom_id res chain seq x y z
N MET A 1 -54.36 39.65 6.49
CA MET A 1 -53.24 38.98 5.79
C MET A 1 -51.98 39.85 5.73
N ILE A 2 -52.07 41.13 5.34
CA ILE A 2 -50.92 42.05 5.22
C ILE A 2 -50.07 42.18 6.51
N ILE A 3 -50.71 42.36 7.67
CA ILE A 3 -50.02 42.48 8.97
C ILE A 3 -49.25 41.20 9.32
N ILE A 4 -49.83 40.03 9.03
CA ILE A 4 -49.18 38.72 9.25
C ILE A 4 -47.97 38.58 8.32
N GLY A 5 -48.08 39.02 7.06
CA GLY A 5 -46.97 39.06 6.11
C GLY A 5 -45.82 39.97 6.55
N LEU A 6 -46.13 41.16 7.09
CA LEU A 6 -45.12 42.07 7.64
C LEU A 6 -44.42 41.49 8.86
N ILE A 7 -45.16 40.89 9.80
CA ILE A 7 -44.58 40.23 10.97
C ILE A 7 -43.65 39.09 10.54
N ASN A 8 -44.11 38.23 9.62
CA ASN A 8 -43.32 37.11 9.11
C ASN A 8 -42.03 37.59 8.40
N GLY A 9 -42.14 38.64 7.60
CA GLY A 9 -41.00 39.23 6.90
C GLY A 9 -39.98 39.87 7.86
N ILE A 10 -40.43 40.61 8.87
CA ILE A 10 -39.55 41.22 9.89
C ILE A 10 -38.85 40.13 10.73
N LEU A 11 -39.59 39.11 11.17
CA LEU A 11 -39.03 37.98 11.91
C LEU A 11 -37.99 37.23 11.07
N SER A 12 -38.29 36.97 9.79
CA SER A 12 -37.36 36.33 8.86
C SER A 12 -36.08 37.17 8.68
N MET A 13 -36.21 38.49 8.51
CA MET A 13 -35.07 39.39 8.39
C MET A 13 -34.18 39.37 9.64
N ILE A 14 -34.77 39.34 10.84
CA ILE A 14 -34.03 39.21 12.11
C ILE A 14 -33.29 37.86 12.19
N THR A 15 -33.97 36.77 11.82
CA THR A 15 -33.40 35.42 11.83
C THR A 15 -32.21 35.30 10.86
N PHE A 16 -32.34 35.81 9.64
CA PHE A 16 -31.28 35.70 8.63
C PHE A 16 -30.15 36.70 8.82
N LYS A 17 -30.33 37.77 9.61
CA LYS A 17 -29.25 38.71 10.01
C LYS A 17 -28.20 38.07 10.94
N ASN A 18 -28.50 36.92 11.55
CA ASN A 18 -27.58 36.23 12.45
C ASN A 18 -26.27 35.81 11.73
N LYS A 19 -25.14 35.77 12.46
CA LYS A 19 -23.85 35.34 11.90
C LYS A 19 -23.82 33.85 11.57
N ALA A 20 -24.62 33.04 12.25
CA ALA A 20 -24.71 31.60 12.02
C ALA A 20 -25.30 31.22 10.65
N THR A 21 -26.29 31.98 10.16
CA THR A 21 -26.97 31.74 8.87
C THR A 21 -26.12 32.16 7.67
N HIS A 22 -25.17 33.08 7.86
CA HIS A 22 -24.25 33.56 6.81
C HIS A 22 -22.97 32.74 6.64
N GLN A 23 -22.92 31.54 7.21
CA GLN A 23 -21.83 30.60 7.00
C GLN A 23 -21.85 29.98 5.59
N VAL A 24 -22.99 30.02 4.91
CA VAL A 24 -23.21 29.50 3.54
C VAL A 24 -23.85 30.59 2.68
N GLY A 25 -23.63 30.56 1.36
CA GLY A 25 -24.16 31.53 0.39
C GLY A 25 -25.67 31.74 0.49
N CYS A 26 -26.43 30.68 0.78
CA CYS A 26 -27.89 30.71 0.83
C CYS A 26 -28.44 31.66 1.88
N GLY A 27 -27.70 31.90 2.98
CA GLY A 27 -28.08 32.88 3.98
C GLY A 27 -28.15 34.31 3.43
N PHE A 28 -27.29 34.67 2.46
CA PHE A 28 -27.34 35.98 1.81
C PHE A 28 -28.51 36.12 0.86
N PHE A 29 -28.87 35.06 0.13
CA PHE A 29 -30.04 35.05 -0.74
C PHE A 29 -31.33 35.20 0.09
N TYR A 30 -31.47 34.46 1.19
CA TYR A 30 -32.64 34.56 2.09
C TYR A 30 -32.76 35.91 2.80
N LEU A 31 -31.63 36.53 3.17
CA LEU A 31 -31.65 37.87 3.75
C LEU A 31 -32.17 38.91 2.75
N LEU A 32 -31.74 38.82 1.48
CA LEU A 32 -32.19 39.72 0.43
C LEU A 32 -33.67 39.48 0.08
N ASP A 33 -34.07 38.21 -0.03
CA ASP A 33 -35.44 37.78 -0.33
C ASP A 33 -36.45 38.24 0.74
N SER A 34 -36.12 38.05 2.03
CA SER A 34 -36.94 38.56 3.15
C SER A 34 -37.01 40.10 3.20
N SER A 35 -35.96 40.79 2.76
CA SER A 35 -35.96 42.26 2.66
C SER A 35 -36.82 42.75 1.49
N ILE A 36 -36.84 42.02 0.36
CA ILE A 36 -37.63 42.35 -0.82
C ILE A 36 -39.13 42.10 -0.56
N THR A 37 -39.46 40.95 0.05
CA THR A 37 -40.85 40.62 0.40
C THR A 37 -41.44 41.60 1.41
N THR A 38 -40.67 42.07 2.40
CA THR A 38 -41.13 43.14 3.31
C THR A 38 -41.35 44.47 2.60
N LEU A 39 -40.44 44.87 1.71
CA LEU A 39 -40.57 46.08 0.90
C LEU A 39 -41.79 46.04 -0.05
N LEU A 40 -42.04 44.91 -0.71
CA LEU A 40 -43.21 44.68 -1.56
C LEU A 40 -44.53 44.91 -0.80
N ILE A 41 -44.61 44.41 0.43
CA ILE A 41 -45.81 44.57 1.26
C ILE A 41 -45.98 46.03 1.71
N ILE A 42 -44.88 46.76 1.97
CA ILE A 42 -44.92 48.19 2.34
C ILE A 42 -45.35 49.05 1.15
N THR A 43 -44.89 48.75 -0.08
CA THR A 43 -45.29 49.50 -1.28
C THR A 43 -46.80 49.43 -1.54
N GLN A 44 -47.48 48.36 -1.11
CA GLN A 44 -48.94 48.23 -1.22
C GLN A 44 -49.74 49.12 -0.24
N MET A 45 -49.10 49.75 0.76
CA MET A 45 -49.77 50.50 1.84
C MET A 45 -49.90 52.01 1.59
N THR A 46 -49.48 52.53 0.44
CA THR A 46 -49.51 53.98 0.14
C THR A 46 -50.77 54.38 -0.63
N TYR A 47 -51.87 54.62 0.09
CA TYR A 47 -53.08 55.24 -0.46
C TYR A 47 -53.05 56.75 -0.18
N ASN A 48 -52.75 57.56 -1.20
CA ASN A 48 -52.84 59.01 -1.08
C ASN A 48 -53.50 59.60 -2.34
N THR A 49 -54.49 60.45 -2.18
CA THR A 49 -55.50 60.81 -3.20
C THR A 49 -55.09 61.92 -4.17
N ASN A 50 -53.79 62.23 -4.29
CA ASN A 50 -53.31 63.38 -5.05
C ASN A 50 -52.90 62.99 -6.49
N ARG A 51 -53.49 63.62 -7.52
CA ARG A 51 -53.51 63.11 -8.92
C ARG A 51 -52.16 63.19 -9.64
N LEU A 52 -51.36 64.23 -9.41
CA LEU A 52 -50.00 64.37 -9.98
C LEU A 52 -49.01 63.41 -9.30
N PHE A 53 -49.21 63.18 -8.00
CA PHE A 53 -48.43 62.23 -7.21
C PHE A 53 -48.75 60.79 -7.60
N LEU A 54 -50.03 60.46 -7.85
CA LEU A 54 -50.49 59.15 -8.31
C LEU A 54 -49.92 58.76 -9.69
N TYR A 55 -49.74 59.70 -10.62
CA TYR A 55 -49.19 59.40 -11.95
C TYR A 55 -47.69 59.05 -11.91
N ILE A 56 -46.90 59.86 -11.19
CA ILE A 56 -45.45 59.61 -11.00
C ILE A 56 -45.22 58.35 -10.16
N GLN A 57 -46.07 58.11 -9.16
CA GLN A 57 -46.00 56.92 -8.32
C GLN A 57 -46.45 55.66 -9.07
N CYS A 58 -47.41 55.72 -10.00
CA CYS A 58 -47.84 54.56 -10.79
C CYS A 58 -46.73 54.06 -11.74
N LEU A 59 -46.04 54.97 -12.43
CA LEU A 59 -44.94 54.61 -13.35
C LEU A 59 -43.70 54.07 -12.61
N SER A 60 -43.35 54.68 -11.48
CA SER A 60 -42.18 54.28 -10.69
C SER A 60 -42.44 53.02 -9.85
N MET A 61 -43.63 52.88 -9.26
CA MET A 61 -43.96 51.72 -8.44
C MET A 61 -44.15 50.45 -9.26
N ASP A 62 -44.73 50.49 -10.47
CA ASP A 62 -44.86 49.27 -11.30
C ASP A 62 -43.49 48.75 -11.71
N PHE A 63 -42.57 49.65 -12.06
CA PHE A 63 -41.17 49.31 -12.35
C PHE A 63 -40.47 48.67 -11.15
N LEU A 64 -40.58 49.27 -9.96
CA LEU A 64 -39.99 48.73 -8.73
C LEU A 64 -40.64 47.38 -8.32
N LEU A 65 -41.95 47.25 -8.46
CA LEU A 65 -42.70 46.04 -8.14
C LEU A 65 -42.25 44.87 -9.05
N ARG A 66 -42.05 45.12 -10.34
CA ARG A 66 -41.54 44.12 -11.29
C ARG A 66 -40.10 43.70 -10.97
N ILE A 67 -39.23 44.64 -10.62
CA ILE A 67 -37.87 44.32 -10.17
C ILE A 67 -37.92 43.43 -8.95
N PHE A 68 -38.72 43.80 -7.94
CA PHE A 68 -38.82 43.03 -6.70
C PHE A 68 -39.43 41.64 -6.92
N LEU A 69 -40.49 41.51 -7.71
CA LEU A 69 -41.11 40.22 -8.04
C LEU A 69 -40.19 39.33 -8.88
N SER A 70 -39.40 39.91 -9.79
CA SER A 70 -38.42 39.16 -10.58
C SER A 70 -37.25 38.70 -9.71
N MET A 71 -36.73 39.59 -8.86
CA MET A 71 -35.66 39.27 -7.92
C MET A 71 -36.06 38.16 -6.93
N ASP A 72 -37.28 38.19 -6.39
CA ASP A 72 -37.81 37.14 -5.50
C ASP A 72 -37.75 35.75 -6.16
N LYS A 73 -38.19 35.63 -7.42
CA LYS A 73 -38.14 34.37 -8.19
C LYS A 73 -36.70 33.89 -8.39
N TRP A 74 -35.80 34.80 -8.80
CA TRP A 74 -34.40 34.44 -9.06
C TRP A 74 -33.63 34.06 -7.79
N LEU A 75 -33.92 34.72 -6.66
CA LEU A 75 -33.31 34.40 -5.37
C LEU A 75 -33.77 33.02 -4.87
N ASN A 76 -35.06 32.72 -4.99
CA ASN A 76 -35.60 31.40 -4.67
C ASN A 76 -35.01 30.28 -5.55
N ALA A 77 -34.77 30.54 -6.84
CA ALA A 77 -34.08 29.60 -7.72
C ALA A 77 -32.60 29.39 -7.34
N CYS A 78 -31.88 30.45 -6.99
CA CYS A 78 -30.49 30.37 -6.54
C CYS A 78 -30.34 29.56 -5.25
N VAL A 79 -31.28 29.74 -4.32
CA VAL A 79 -31.36 28.96 -3.09
C VAL A 79 -31.55 27.46 -3.38
N ALA A 80 -32.48 27.11 -4.28
CA ALA A 80 -32.73 25.72 -4.66
C ALA A 80 -31.49 25.09 -5.32
N ALA A 81 -30.84 25.80 -6.23
CA ALA A 81 -29.63 25.36 -6.90
C ALA A 81 -28.46 25.15 -5.92
N GLU A 82 -28.26 26.07 -4.97
CA GLU A 82 -27.20 25.93 -3.98
C GLU A 82 -27.46 24.78 -3.00
N ARG A 83 -28.72 24.56 -2.59
CA ARG A 83 -29.10 23.41 -1.77
C ARG A 83 -28.86 22.09 -2.51
N ALA A 84 -29.22 22.00 -3.79
CA ALA A 84 -28.93 20.84 -4.62
C ALA A 84 -27.42 20.60 -4.73
N PHE A 85 -26.63 21.65 -4.96
CA PHE A 85 -25.17 21.54 -5.05
C PHE A 85 -24.51 21.15 -3.73
N ALA A 86 -25.03 21.62 -2.60
CA ALA A 86 -24.58 21.22 -1.27
C ALA A 86 -24.85 19.73 -1.01
N THR A 87 -26.03 19.22 -1.39
CA THR A 87 -26.36 17.78 -1.28
C THR A 87 -25.47 16.92 -2.19
N ILE A 88 -25.21 17.36 -3.43
CA ILE A 88 -24.36 16.62 -4.38
C ILE A 88 -22.90 16.54 -3.89
N LYS A 89 -22.39 17.60 -3.25
CA LYS A 89 -21.00 17.64 -2.78
C LYS A 89 -20.78 17.08 -1.37
N GLY A 90 -21.83 16.92 -0.58
CA GLY A 90 -21.76 16.37 0.77
C GLY A 90 -20.65 17.03 1.61
N THR A 91 -19.71 16.21 2.10
CA THR A 91 -18.59 16.64 2.96
C THR A 91 -17.56 17.53 2.24
N ASN A 92 -17.52 17.52 0.91
CA ASN A 92 -16.57 18.30 0.10
C ASN A 92 -17.09 19.73 -0.24
N PHE A 93 -18.17 20.18 0.38
CA PHE A 93 -18.73 21.50 0.13
C PHE A 93 -17.92 22.62 0.82
N ASN A 94 -17.27 23.48 0.02
CA ASN A 94 -16.49 24.60 0.52
C ASN A 94 -17.37 25.84 0.78
N LYS A 95 -17.70 26.05 2.06
CA LYS A 95 -18.52 27.16 2.57
C LYS A 95 -17.96 28.55 2.27
N LYS A 96 -16.63 28.74 2.32
CA LYS A 96 -15.97 30.04 2.08
C LYS A 96 -16.08 30.45 0.60
N LYS A 97 -15.94 29.49 -0.32
CA LYS A 97 -16.10 29.71 -1.75
C LYS A 97 -17.57 29.99 -2.12
N SER A 98 -18.52 29.26 -1.53
CA SER A 98 -19.96 29.50 -1.75
C SER A 98 -20.38 30.93 -1.37
N LYS A 99 -19.87 31.45 -0.25
CA LYS A 99 -20.11 32.84 0.18
C LYS A 99 -19.61 33.89 -0.80
N GLN A 100 -18.43 33.71 -1.38
CA GLN A 100 -17.89 34.65 -2.37
C GLN A 100 -18.71 34.61 -3.66
N VAL A 101 -19.05 33.41 -4.13
CA VAL A 101 -19.87 33.22 -5.34
C VAL A 101 -21.26 33.83 -5.17
N ALA A 102 -21.92 33.64 -4.03
CA ALA A 102 -23.24 34.21 -3.77
C ALA A 102 -23.26 35.75 -3.88
N LYS A 103 -22.22 36.44 -3.37
CA LYS A 103 -22.12 37.91 -3.49
C LYS A 103 -22.02 38.39 -4.94
N TYR A 104 -21.23 37.70 -5.76
CA TYR A 104 -21.12 38.02 -7.18
C TYR A 104 -22.44 37.76 -7.91
N ILE A 105 -23.10 36.62 -7.65
CA ILE A 105 -24.39 36.29 -8.24
C ILE A 105 -25.45 37.34 -7.91
N ILE A 106 -25.57 37.76 -6.64
CA ILE A 106 -26.52 38.80 -6.24
C ILE A 106 -26.28 40.10 -7.02
N LEU A 107 -25.03 40.55 -7.11
CA LEU A 107 -24.68 41.80 -7.78
C LEU A 107 -24.98 41.74 -9.28
N THR A 108 -24.69 40.60 -9.92
CA THR A 108 -25.01 40.36 -11.33
C THR A 108 -26.52 40.29 -11.57
N LEU A 109 -27.28 39.59 -10.70
CA LEU A 109 -28.74 39.49 -10.83
C LEU A 109 -29.43 40.84 -10.71
N ILE A 110 -29.00 41.70 -9.78
CA ILE A 110 -29.55 43.06 -9.64
C ILE A 110 -29.32 43.85 -10.94
N PHE A 111 -28.09 43.83 -11.46
CA PHE A 111 -27.76 44.56 -12.69
C PHE A 111 -28.54 44.04 -13.91
N LEU A 112 -28.64 42.72 -14.07
CA LEU A 112 -29.39 42.11 -15.17
C LEU A 112 -30.88 42.41 -15.06
N THR A 113 -31.47 42.26 -13.87
CA THR A 113 -32.90 42.47 -13.67
C THR A 113 -33.28 43.92 -13.97
N ILE A 114 -32.51 44.89 -13.47
CA ILE A 114 -32.73 46.32 -13.77
C ILE A 114 -32.60 46.57 -15.27
N SER A 115 -31.58 46.03 -15.93
CA SER A 115 -31.37 46.21 -17.37
C SER A 115 -32.54 45.65 -18.20
N THR A 116 -33.09 44.50 -17.78
CA THR A 116 -34.23 43.87 -18.47
C THR A 116 -35.55 44.60 -18.22
N THR A 117 -35.79 45.14 -17.03
CA THR A 117 -37.06 45.83 -16.71
C THR A 117 -37.10 47.27 -17.21
N ILE A 118 -35.94 47.92 -17.40
CA ILE A 118 -35.87 49.28 -17.96
C ILE A 118 -36.37 49.29 -19.41
N TYR A 119 -36.03 48.25 -20.18
CA TYR A 119 -36.48 48.13 -21.56
C TYR A 119 -38.01 47.98 -21.67
N ASP A 120 -38.60 47.14 -20.83
CA ASP A 120 -40.04 46.83 -20.84
C ASP A 120 -40.91 48.01 -20.36
N SER A 121 -40.42 48.81 -19.40
CA SER A 121 -41.20 49.91 -18.80
C SER A 121 -41.35 51.15 -19.69
N ILE A 122 -40.53 51.29 -20.74
CA ILE A 122 -40.52 52.48 -21.61
C ILE A 122 -41.46 52.31 -22.83
N HIS A 123 -41.97 51.11 -23.14
CA HIS A 123 -42.62 50.81 -24.43
C HIS A 123 -44.07 50.29 -24.35
N ARG A 124 -44.85 50.64 -23.31
CA ARG A 124 -46.22 50.07 -23.15
C ARG A 124 -47.34 51.01 -23.63
N LEU A 125 -47.97 50.69 -24.77
CA LEU A 125 -49.33 51.12 -25.15
C LEU A 125 -50.16 49.89 -25.59
N LEU A 126 -51.46 49.91 -25.29
CA LEU A 126 -52.43 48.80 -25.39
C LEU A 126 -52.77 48.39 -26.84
N LEU A 127 -52.89 47.07 -27.09
CA LEU A 127 -53.31 46.46 -28.36
C LEU A 127 -54.62 45.67 -28.23
N ASP A 128 -55.36 45.65 -29.34
CA ASP A 128 -56.39 44.66 -29.70
C ASP A 128 -55.90 43.90 -30.96
N ASP A 129 -56.19 42.59 -31.00
CA ASP A 129 -55.77 41.60 -32.00
C ASP A 129 -56.37 41.82 -33.40
N ASP A 130 -55.65 41.39 -34.46
CA ASP A 130 -56.23 40.62 -35.58
C ASP A 130 -55.20 40.09 -36.62
N ASP A 131 -55.32 38.78 -36.86
CA ASP A 131 -55.17 37.97 -38.09
C ASP A 131 -53.83 37.65 -38.81
N GLU A 132 -53.67 36.33 -39.00
CA GLU A 132 -52.62 35.53 -39.65
C GLU A 132 -52.26 35.90 -41.11
N LYS A 133 -50.96 35.89 -41.45
CA LYS A 133 -50.43 35.90 -42.82
C LYS A 133 -49.22 34.94 -43.00
N PRO A 134 -48.99 34.40 -44.22
CA PRO A 134 -48.24 33.15 -44.43
C PRO A 134 -46.70 33.24 -44.35
N LEU A 135 -46.12 32.11 -43.90
CA LEU A 135 -44.78 31.84 -43.34
C LEU A 135 -43.53 32.33 -44.11
N LYS A 136 -43.60 32.70 -45.39
CA LYS A 136 -42.40 33.00 -46.20
C LYS A 136 -41.93 34.46 -46.07
N ASN A 137 -42.84 35.41 -45.83
CA ASN A 137 -42.48 36.81 -45.55
C ASN A 137 -42.12 37.06 -44.08
N TYR A 138 -42.35 36.08 -43.21
CA TYR A 138 -42.09 36.16 -41.77
C TYR A 138 -40.59 36.25 -41.47
N PHE A 139 -39.75 35.46 -42.15
CA PHE A 139 -38.31 35.45 -41.87
C PHE A 139 -37.56 36.70 -42.38
N VAL A 140 -38.03 37.36 -43.43
CA VAL A 140 -37.36 38.53 -44.03
C VAL A 140 -37.68 39.82 -43.26
N ASN A 141 -38.91 39.91 -42.72
CA ASN A 141 -39.39 41.02 -41.92
C ASN A 141 -39.59 40.61 -40.45
N LEU A 142 -38.85 39.59 -39.99
CA LEU A 142 -38.97 39.08 -38.62
C LEU A 142 -38.62 40.22 -37.68
N ASN A 143 -39.63 40.65 -36.93
CA ASN A 143 -39.48 41.67 -35.93
C ASN A 143 -40.04 41.11 -34.64
N ILE A 144 -39.15 40.76 -33.72
CA ILE A 144 -39.50 40.22 -32.40
C ILE A 144 -40.08 41.35 -31.52
N TYR A 145 -39.76 42.60 -31.84
CA TYR A 145 -40.24 43.78 -31.14
C TYR A 145 -41.50 44.30 -31.81
N GLU A 146 -42.54 44.56 -31.04
CA GLU A 146 -43.77 45.14 -31.55
C GLU A 146 -43.51 46.56 -32.10
N LEU A 147 -44.08 46.89 -33.26
CA LEU A 147 -43.99 48.25 -33.81
C LEU A 147 -44.95 49.18 -33.05
N SER A 148 -44.52 50.38 -32.69
CA SER A 148 -45.40 51.34 -32.06
C SER A 148 -46.55 51.76 -32.99
N THR A 149 -47.77 51.67 -32.48
CA THR A 149 -49.00 52.16 -33.15
C THR A 149 -49.32 53.58 -32.70
N ASP A 150 -48.33 54.45 -32.56
CA ASP A 150 -48.58 55.84 -32.20
C ASP A 150 -49.23 56.57 -33.39
N SER A 151 -50.49 56.98 -33.23
CA SER A 151 -51.25 57.73 -34.25
C SER A 151 -50.73 59.15 -34.46
N THR A 152 -49.79 59.62 -33.64
CA THR A 152 -49.20 60.96 -33.73
C THR A 152 -47.79 60.99 -34.33
N ALA A 153 -47.16 59.83 -34.54
CA ALA A 153 -45.83 59.71 -35.14
C ALA A 153 -45.88 59.88 -36.67
N THR A 154 -44.92 60.64 -37.20
CA THR A 154 -44.77 60.88 -38.64
C THR A 154 -44.38 59.59 -39.39
N ASP A 155 -44.71 59.50 -40.68
CA ASP A 155 -44.41 58.30 -41.49
C ASP A 155 -42.90 57.96 -41.51
N GLU A 156 -42.03 58.97 -41.36
CA GLU A 156 -40.58 58.79 -41.26
C GLU A 156 -40.15 58.16 -39.92
N GLU A 157 -40.81 58.49 -38.81
CA GLU A 157 -40.51 57.94 -37.48
C GLU A 157 -40.91 56.46 -37.39
N LYS A 158 -42.06 56.08 -37.96
CA LYS A 158 -42.51 54.68 -38.05
C LYS A 158 -41.60 53.82 -38.92
N GLU A 159 -41.13 54.37 -40.04
CA GLU A 159 -40.16 53.71 -40.92
C GLU A 159 -38.79 53.54 -40.21
N HIS A 160 -38.35 54.54 -39.43
CA HIS A 160 -37.11 54.48 -38.65
C HIS A 160 -37.17 53.44 -37.52
N GLU A 161 -38.28 53.41 -36.78
CA GLU A 161 -38.53 52.43 -35.72
C GLU A 161 -38.60 51.02 -36.29
N ARG A 162 -39.30 50.81 -37.41
CA ARG A 162 -39.33 49.52 -38.11
C ARG A 162 -37.94 49.02 -38.47
N ARG A 163 -37.08 49.90 -38.99
CA ARG A 163 -35.71 49.55 -39.36
C ARG A 163 -34.86 49.23 -38.12
N SER A 164 -35.00 50.01 -37.05
CA SER A 164 -34.33 49.76 -35.77
C SER A 164 -34.72 48.41 -35.17
N ASN A 165 -36.02 48.09 -35.16
CA ASN A 165 -36.55 46.87 -34.58
C ASN A 165 -36.16 45.60 -35.39
N ILE A 166 -36.10 45.69 -36.72
CA ILE A 166 -35.57 44.62 -37.59
C ILE A 166 -34.07 44.41 -37.34
N ILE A 167 -33.29 45.49 -37.18
CA ILE A 167 -31.85 45.39 -36.89
C ILE A 167 -31.62 44.78 -35.51
N SER A 168 -32.36 45.23 -34.49
CA SER A 168 -32.31 44.69 -33.13
C SER A 168 -32.67 43.21 -33.09
N THR A 169 -33.71 42.80 -33.81
CA THR A 169 -34.12 41.40 -33.96
C THR A 169 -33.00 40.54 -34.56
N ARG A 170 -32.31 41.04 -35.61
CA ARG A 170 -31.17 40.33 -36.21
C ARG A 170 -30.01 40.20 -35.24
N ILE A 171 -29.69 41.26 -34.48
CA ILE A 171 -28.65 41.23 -33.45
C ILE A 171 -29.00 40.23 -32.36
N PHE A 172 -30.24 40.23 -31.88
CA PHE A 172 -30.71 39.28 -30.87
C PHE A 172 -30.59 37.83 -31.34
N VAL A 173 -31.05 37.51 -32.56
CA VAL A 173 -30.95 36.15 -33.11
C VAL A 173 -29.49 35.72 -33.28
N ILE A 174 -28.60 36.61 -33.75
CA ILE A 174 -27.17 36.32 -33.89
C ILE A 174 -26.55 36.04 -32.51
N VAL A 175 -26.80 36.90 -31.52
CA VAL A 175 -26.29 36.72 -30.15
C VAL A 175 -26.83 35.43 -29.54
N PHE A 176 -28.11 35.13 -29.73
CA PHE A 176 -28.73 33.90 -29.25
C PHE A 176 -28.10 32.65 -29.86
N ILE A 177 -27.86 32.64 -31.16
CA ILE A 177 -27.14 31.55 -31.84
C ILE A 177 -25.71 31.43 -31.31
N ILE A 178 -24.99 32.54 -31.11
CA ILE A 178 -23.63 32.53 -30.55
C ILE A 178 -23.62 31.91 -29.15
N VAL A 179 -24.61 32.24 -28.31
CA VAL A 179 -24.74 31.67 -26.96
C VAL A 179 -25.04 30.17 -27.03
N LEU A 180 -25.96 29.73 -27.89
CA LEU A 180 -26.27 28.30 -28.08
C LEU A 180 -25.06 27.51 -28.58
N VAL A 181 -24.30 28.06 -29.53
CA VAL A 181 -23.07 27.45 -30.04
C VAL A 181 -21.99 27.40 -28.95
N GLY A 182 -21.82 28.49 -28.19
CA GLY A 182 -20.91 28.53 -27.05
C GLY A 182 -21.23 27.48 -25.99
N LEU A 183 -22.51 27.33 -25.63
CA LEU A 183 -22.99 26.29 -24.71
C LEU A 183 -22.74 24.88 -25.27
N ALA A 184 -23.03 24.64 -26.56
CA ALA A 184 -22.77 23.35 -27.20
C ALA A 184 -21.27 22.97 -27.15
N ILE A 185 -20.38 23.93 -27.41
CA ILE A 185 -18.92 23.73 -27.36
C ILE A 185 -18.48 23.41 -25.92
N ILE A 186 -18.97 24.16 -24.92
CA ILE A 186 -18.63 23.92 -23.52
C ILE A 186 -19.11 22.53 -23.07
N MET A 187 -20.34 22.14 -23.42
CA MET A 187 -20.88 20.82 -23.11
C MET A 187 -20.08 19.71 -23.80
N LYS A 188 -19.70 19.89 -25.07
CA LYS A 188 -18.91 18.90 -25.81
C LYS A 188 -17.48 18.73 -25.28
N THR A 189 -16.89 19.82 -24.78
CA THR A 189 -15.51 19.84 -24.26
C THR A 189 -15.41 19.23 -22.86
N ARG A 190 -16.51 19.19 -22.12
CA ARG A 190 -16.56 18.59 -20.79
C ARG A 190 -16.48 17.07 -20.86
N SER A 191 -15.50 16.50 -20.17
CA SER A 191 -15.40 15.06 -19.93
C SER A 191 -16.33 14.58 -18.83
N ARG A 192 -16.84 13.36 -18.95
CA ARG A 192 -17.56 12.64 -17.91
C ARG A 192 -16.82 11.32 -17.60
N ASN A 193 -16.68 11.03 -16.32
CA ASN A 193 -16.24 9.71 -15.88
C ASN A 193 -17.46 8.78 -15.89
N THR A 194 -17.42 7.76 -16.74
CA THR A 194 -18.42 6.69 -16.78
C THR A 194 -17.84 5.47 -16.10
N LEU A 195 -18.58 4.90 -15.15
CA LEU A 195 -18.19 3.65 -14.50
C LEU A 195 -18.45 2.49 -15.48
N ILE A 196 -17.40 1.75 -15.82
CA ILE A 196 -17.50 0.52 -16.60
C ILE A 196 -17.40 -0.66 -15.64
N ILE A 197 -18.26 -1.65 -15.82
CA ILE A 197 -18.28 -2.89 -15.04
C ILE A 197 -17.99 -4.05 -16.00
N VAL A 198 -16.99 -4.86 -15.65
CA VAL A 198 -16.63 -6.10 -16.36
C VAL A 198 -16.88 -7.26 -15.41
N GLU A 199 -17.79 -8.15 -15.76
CA GLU A 199 -18.14 -9.32 -14.95
C GLU A 199 -17.24 -10.51 -15.28
N ASN A 200 -16.81 -11.24 -14.25
CA ASN A 200 -15.99 -12.46 -14.34
C ASN A 200 -14.87 -12.39 -15.41
N PRO A 201 -13.94 -11.42 -15.32
CA PRO A 201 -12.89 -11.29 -16.33
C PRO A 201 -11.94 -12.48 -16.28
N SER A 202 -11.47 -12.87 -17.46
CA SER A 202 -10.31 -13.77 -17.59
C SER A 202 -9.00 -13.06 -17.23
N GLU A 203 -7.97 -13.84 -16.94
CA GLU A 203 -6.60 -13.37 -16.65
C GLU A 203 -6.10 -12.39 -17.74
N ASP A 204 -6.25 -12.75 -19.01
CA ASP A 204 -5.86 -11.91 -20.15
C ASP A 204 -6.70 -10.64 -20.28
N GLN A 205 -7.98 -10.69 -19.90
CA GLN A 205 -8.81 -9.49 -19.90
C GLN A 205 -8.37 -8.53 -18.79
N PHE A 206 -8.10 -9.06 -17.59
CA PHE A 206 -7.69 -8.27 -16.44
C PHE A 206 -6.34 -7.58 -16.64
N THR A 207 -5.36 -8.26 -17.24
CA THR A 207 -4.06 -7.66 -17.55
C THR A 207 -4.16 -6.46 -18.48
N ASN A 208 -5.14 -6.48 -19.39
CA ASN A 208 -5.42 -5.38 -20.32
C ASN A 208 -6.25 -4.24 -19.70
N LEU A 209 -6.74 -4.38 -18.47
CA LEU A 209 -7.53 -3.34 -17.82
C LEU A 209 -6.66 -2.18 -17.30
N PRO A 210 -7.23 -0.95 -17.25
CA PRO A 210 -6.57 0.22 -16.68
C PRO A 210 -6.02 -0.01 -15.27
N SER A 211 -5.00 0.74 -14.86
CA SER A 211 -4.36 0.56 -13.55
C SER A 211 -5.21 0.98 -12.35
N ASP A 212 -6.22 1.82 -12.57
CA ASP A 212 -7.22 2.24 -11.60
C ASP A 212 -8.44 1.29 -11.51
N THR A 213 -8.32 0.09 -12.09
CA THR A 213 -9.38 -0.91 -12.03
C THR A 213 -9.41 -1.60 -10.68
N HIS A 214 -10.58 -1.61 -10.05
CA HIS A 214 -10.85 -2.32 -8.81
C HIS A 214 -11.66 -3.59 -9.08
N CYS A 215 -11.11 -4.74 -8.73
CA CYS A 215 -11.69 -6.05 -9.02
C CYS A 215 -11.86 -6.85 -7.73
N SER A 216 -13.09 -7.06 -7.29
CA SER A 216 -13.33 -7.82 -6.05
C SER A 216 -13.11 -9.32 -6.25
N CYS A 217 -12.28 -9.94 -5.42
CA CYS A 217 -12.11 -11.39 -5.41
C CYS A 217 -13.35 -12.08 -4.81
N SER A 218 -13.65 -13.30 -5.26
CA SER A 218 -14.64 -14.17 -4.61
C SER A 218 -14.12 -14.75 -3.28
N ARG A 219 -12.83 -15.11 -3.23
CA ARG A 219 -12.11 -15.51 -2.02
C ARG A 219 -11.12 -14.41 -1.63
N ILE A 220 -11.34 -13.79 -0.48
CA ILE A 220 -10.46 -12.72 0.04
C ILE A 220 -9.23 -13.23 0.80
N SER A 221 -9.23 -14.53 1.12
CA SER A 221 -8.20 -15.18 1.94
C SER A 221 -7.81 -16.50 1.29
N LEU A 222 -6.53 -16.60 0.97
CA LEU A 222 -5.89 -17.75 0.32
C LEU A 222 -4.74 -18.22 1.19
N THR A 223 -4.43 -19.51 1.18
CA THR A 223 -3.22 -20.00 1.84
C THR A 223 -2.05 -19.94 0.87
N TYR A 224 -0.84 -19.57 1.32
CA TYR A 224 0.31 -19.49 0.42
C TYR A 224 0.60 -20.80 -0.32
N GLY A 225 0.33 -21.96 0.31
CA GLY A 225 0.49 -23.28 -0.31
C GLY A 225 -0.41 -23.53 -1.53
N GLU A 226 -1.46 -22.74 -1.76
CA GLU A 226 -2.31 -22.86 -2.96
C GLU A 226 -1.59 -22.39 -4.23
N PHE A 227 -0.63 -21.46 -4.13
CA PHE A 227 0.01 -20.83 -5.29
C PHE A 227 1.55 -20.74 -5.21
N ILE A 228 2.16 -21.13 -4.08
CA ILE A 228 3.61 -21.20 -3.89
C ILE A 228 4.04 -22.64 -3.63
N SER A 229 5.18 -23.04 -4.18
CA SER A 229 5.89 -24.25 -3.82
C SER A 229 7.33 -23.91 -3.47
N ILE A 230 7.79 -24.38 -2.31
CA ILE A 230 9.14 -24.15 -1.79
C ILE A 230 9.83 -25.51 -1.64
N GLN A 231 11.05 -25.61 -2.18
CA GLN A 231 11.94 -26.74 -1.99
C GLN A 231 13.32 -26.24 -1.56
N THR A 232 14.09 -27.08 -0.89
CA THR A 232 15.39 -26.73 -0.34
C THR A 232 16.47 -27.66 -0.87
N ARG A 233 17.59 -27.08 -1.30
CA ARG A 233 18.82 -27.80 -1.60
C ARG A 233 19.76 -27.62 -0.41
N TYR A 234 20.14 -28.72 0.22
CA TYR A 234 21.04 -28.70 1.38
C TYR A 234 22.51 -28.77 0.97
N HIS A 235 23.37 -28.30 1.85
CA HIS A 235 24.81 -28.38 1.71
C HIS A 235 25.28 -29.83 1.61
N GLN A 236 26.28 -30.09 0.75
CA GLN A 236 26.74 -31.45 0.40
C GLN A 236 27.18 -32.30 1.60
N ILE A 237 27.66 -31.65 2.68
CA ILE A 237 27.98 -32.30 3.94
C ILE A 237 26.81 -33.14 4.48
N CYS A 238 25.57 -32.65 4.30
CA CYS A 238 24.35 -33.29 4.79
C CYS A 238 23.86 -34.46 3.93
N SER A 239 24.63 -34.84 2.90
CA SER A 239 24.48 -36.04 2.08
C SER A 239 25.79 -36.81 1.92
N SER A 240 26.84 -36.40 2.61
CA SER A 240 28.18 -37.01 2.54
C SER A 240 28.30 -38.22 3.45
N ASP A 241 29.34 -39.02 3.24
CA ASP A 241 29.70 -40.13 4.15
C ASP A 241 30.03 -39.64 5.57
N PHE A 242 30.40 -38.37 5.76
CA PHE A 242 30.87 -37.84 7.05
C PHE A 242 29.78 -37.66 8.09
N ILE A 243 28.51 -37.71 7.71
CA ILE A 243 27.38 -37.77 8.64
C ILE A 243 26.82 -39.19 8.81
N SER A 244 27.45 -40.19 8.18
CA SER A 244 26.98 -41.56 8.23
C SER A 244 27.46 -42.28 9.49
N ASP A 245 26.66 -43.24 9.95
CA ASP A 245 27.04 -44.22 10.97
C ASP A 245 28.40 -44.88 10.67
N ARG A 246 28.71 -45.11 9.40
CA ARG A 246 29.93 -45.77 8.95
C ARG A 246 31.17 -44.94 9.29
N TRP A 247 31.14 -43.65 9.00
CA TRP A 247 32.21 -42.72 9.37
C TRP A 247 32.30 -42.57 10.88
N ILE A 248 31.17 -42.31 11.55
CA ILE A 248 31.13 -42.07 13.01
C ILE A 248 31.65 -43.28 13.79
N LYS A 249 31.32 -44.51 13.38
CA LYS A 249 31.84 -45.74 14.00
C LYS A 249 33.33 -45.94 13.76
N THR A 250 33.85 -45.54 12.60
CA THR A 250 35.28 -45.64 12.25
C THR A 250 36.17 -44.82 13.18
N ILE A 251 35.70 -43.63 13.57
CA ILE A 251 36.41 -42.72 14.48
C ILE A 251 36.06 -42.95 15.95
N ASN A 252 35.14 -43.87 16.27
CA ASN A 252 34.77 -44.16 17.65
C ASN A 252 35.68 -45.24 18.24
N PHE A 253 36.63 -44.82 19.08
CA PHE A 253 37.55 -45.73 19.77
C PHE A 253 36.94 -46.37 21.03
N GLY A 254 35.68 -46.10 21.36
CA GLY A 254 34.99 -46.69 22.52
C GLY A 254 35.69 -46.35 23.83
N LEU A 255 36.02 -47.37 24.65
CA LEU A 255 36.80 -47.18 25.88
C LEU A 255 38.24 -46.73 25.60
N ASN A 256 38.73 -46.88 24.37
CA ASN A 256 40.09 -46.47 24.06
C ASN A 256 40.22 -44.94 23.90
N THR A 257 39.11 -44.20 23.82
CA THR A 257 39.12 -42.73 23.72
C THR A 257 39.77 -42.07 24.93
N THR A 258 39.64 -42.66 26.13
CA THR A 258 40.21 -42.12 27.36
C THR A 258 41.74 -42.28 27.46
N TYR A 259 42.37 -42.99 26.52
CA TYR A 259 43.83 -43.07 26.43
C TYR A 259 44.42 -42.00 25.53
N PHE A 260 43.62 -41.27 24.75
CA PHE A 260 44.11 -40.19 23.92
C PHE A 260 43.97 -38.86 24.65
N SER A 261 44.82 -37.90 24.29
CA SER A 261 44.68 -36.54 24.81
C SER A 261 43.33 -35.97 24.41
N ALA A 262 42.72 -35.12 25.23
CA ALA A 262 41.46 -34.46 24.86
C ALA A 262 41.59 -33.58 23.60
N TYR A 263 42.81 -33.16 23.26
CA TYR A 263 43.12 -32.41 22.04
C TYR A 263 43.26 -33.30 20.80
N ASP A 264 43.31 -34.63 20.99
CA ASP A 264 43.43 -35.58 19.91
C ASP A 264 42.08 -35.77 19.21
N PHE A 265 42.09 -35.70 17.88
CA PHE A 265 40.90 -35.94 17.07
C PHE A 265 40.21 -37.27 17.37
N ARG A 266 40.95 -38.31 17.76
CA ARG A 266 40.40 -39.64 18.05
C ARG A 266 39.61 -39.67 19.36
N THR A 267 39.73 -38.65 20.21
CA THR A 267 38.99 -38.53 21.48
C THR A 267 37.58 -38.02 21.24
N GLU A 268 37.44 -36.95 20.47
CA GLU A 268 36.16 -36.25 20.29
C GLU A 268 35.57 -36.33 18.88
N GLY A 269 36.31 -36.87 17.90
CA GLY A 269 35.91 -36.93 16.50
C GLY A 269 34.52 -37.55 16.29
N SER A 270 34.21 -38.66 16.97
CA SER A 270 32.89 -39.29 16.87
C SER A 270 31.76 -38.36 17.35
N ALA A 271 31.98 -37.59 18.42
CA ALA A 271 30.99 -36.65 18.93
C ALA A 271 30.83 -35.41 18.05
N ILE A 272 31.93 -34.93 17.45
CA ILE A 272 31.93 -33.84 16.46
C ILE A 272 31.04 -34.21 15.27
N PHE A 273 31.28 -35.37 14.65
CA PHE A 273 30.53 -35.80 13.46
C PHE A 273 29.10 -36.24 13.78
N GLN A 274 28.83 -36.77 14.98
CA GLN A 274 27.47 -36.98 15.46
C GLN A 274 26.71 -35.66 15.66
N SER A 275 27.39 -34.61 16.13
CA SER A 275 26.81 -33.26 16.23
C SER A 275 26.50 -32.71 14.84
N LEU A 276 27.40 -32.89 13.87
CA LEU A 276 27.20 -32.49 12.47
C LEU A 276 26.00 -33.19 11.82
N GLU A 277 25.89 -34.51 12.00
CA GLU A 277 24.72 -35.28 11.57
C GLU A 277 23.43 -34.70 12.19
N SER A 278 23.46 -34.45 13.50
CA SER A 278 22.32 -33.87 14.22
C SER A 278 21.94 -32.50 13.69
N PHE A 279 22.91 -31.64 13.37
CA PHE A 279 22.63 -30.34 12.74
C PHE A 279 21.99 -30.50 11.37
N CYS A 280 22.54 -31.35 10.51
CA CYS A 280 21.94 -31.62 9.20
C CYS A 280 20.49 -32.14 9.32
N ARG A 281 20.22 -33.02 10.27
CA ARG A 281 18.85 -33.54 10.51
C ARG A 281 17.93 -32.46 11.07
N LEU A 282 18.34 -31.76 12.11
CA LEU A 282 17.53 -30.73 12.77
C LEU A 282 17.22 -29.57 11.83
N SER A 283 18.18 -29.13 11.02
CA SER A 283 17.93 -28.07 10.04
C SER A 283 16.97 -28.51 8.93
N LYS A 284 17.03 -29.79 8.49
CA LYS A 284 16.05 -30.36 7.56
C LYS A 284 14.65 -30.41 8.17
N ASP A 285 14.53 -30.98 9.37
CA ASP A 285 13.26 -31.11 10.08
C ASP A 285 12.63 -29.74 10.35
N TYR A 286 13.43 -28.78 10.82
CA TYR A 286 12.98 -27.41 11.08
C TYR A 286 12.54 -26.70 9.79
N ALA A 287 13.33 -26.78 8.72
CA ALA A 287 12.96 -26.15 7.44
C ALA A 287 11.64 -26.72 6.88
N ILE A 288 11.42 -28.04 6.96
CA ILE A 288 10.17 -28.67 6.55
C ILE A 288 8.99 -28.13 7.38
N GLN A 289 9.13 -28.07 8.70
CA GLN A 289 8.09 -27.55 9.59
C GLN A 289 7.79 -26.07 9.33
N SER A 290 8.83 -25.25 9.10
CA SER A 290 8.68 -23.83 8.78
C SER A 290 7.99 -23.63 7.43
N ILE A 291 8.33 -24.40 6.40
CA ILE A 291 7.64 -24.39 5.10
C ILE A 291 6.18 -24.80 5.27
N ASP A 292 5.89 -25.85 6.05
CA ASP A 292 4.52 -26.30 6.30
C ASP A 292 3.68 -25.25 7.06
N SER A 293 4.31 -24.50 7.96
CA SER A 293 3.67 -23.37 8.64
C SER A 293 3.40 -22.23 7.65
N PHE A 294 4.40 -21.82 6.87
CA PHE A 294 4.28 -20.77 5.86
C PHE A 294 3.18 -21.09 4.83
N ASN A 295 3.09 -22.35 4.39
CA ASN A 295 2.07 -22.77 3.43
C ASN A 295 0.64 -22.63 3.98
N LYS A 296 0.46 -22.64 5.31
CA LYS A 296 -0.83 -22.44 5.98
C LYS A 296 -1.12 -20.96 6.27
N ASP A 297 -0.12 -20.10 6.20
CA ASP A 297 -0.29 -18.66 6.41
C ASP A 297 -1.20 -18.07 5.33
N LEU A 298 -1.95 -17.04 5.73
CA LEU A 298 -2.97 -16.43 4.89
C LEU A 298 -2.41 -15.26 4.08
N PHE A 299 -2.59 -15.33 2.77
CA PHE A 299 -2.52 -14.21 1.86
C PHE A 299 -3.90 -13.55 1.74
N ILE A 300 -4.04 -12.36 2.31
CA ILE A 300 -5.31 -11.64 2.37
C ILE A 300 -5.31 -10.53 1.33
N THR A 301 -6.20 -10.65 0.35
CA THR A 301 -6.45 -9.58 -0.62
C THR A 301 -7.93 -9.51 -0.98
N PRO A 302 -8.63 -8.39 -0.70
CA PRO A 302 -10.02 -8.22 -1.10
C PRO A 302 -10.15 -7.98 -2.61
N GLU A 303 -9.08 -7.52 -3.26
CA GLU A 303 -9.06 -7.18 -4.68
C GLU A 303 -8.03 -8.03 -5.44
N ALA A 304 -8.31 -8.29 -6.73
CA ALA A 304 -7.38 -8.97 -7.62
C ALA A 304 -6.17 -8.06 -7.87
N LEU A 305 -4.98 -8.58 -7.58
CA LEU A 305 -3.72 -7.86 -7.75
C LEU A 305 -3.17 -8.07 -9.15
N LYS A 306 -2.61 -7.00 -9.72
CA LYS A 306 -1.77 -7.12 -10.91
C LYS A 306 -0.53 -7.95 -10.59
N GLU A 307 -0.04 -8.69 -11.58
CA GLU A 307 1.08 -9.61 -11.41
C GLU A 307 2.31 -8.96 -10.77
N SER A 308 2.68 -7.75 -11.18
CA SER A 308 3.83 -7.03 -10.59
C SER A 308 3.65 -6.71 -9.10
N VAL A 309 2.44 -6.35 -8.68
CA VAL A 309 2.12 -6.05 -7.28
C VAL A 309 2.08 -7.33 -6.46
N PHE A 310 1.44 -8.37 -6.99
CA PHE A 310 1.42 -9.71 -6.40
C PHE A 310 2.85 -10.23 -6.19
N GLN A 311 3.67 -10.27 -7.24
CA GLN A 311 5.06 -10.74 -7.16
C GLN A 311 5.88 -9.94 -6.14
N SER A 312 5.74 -8.60 -6.13
CA SER A 312 6.45 -7.74 -5.17
C SER A 312 6.07 -8.06 -3.71
N GLN A 313 4.76 -8.13 -3.42
CA GLN A 313 4.29 -8.44 -2.07
C GLN A 313 4.71 -9.86 -1.64
N THR A 314 4.51 -10.84 -2.51
CA THR A 314 4.85 -12.24 -2.23
C THR A 314 6.35 -12.43 -2.03
N ASN A 315 7.19 -11.82 -2.86
CA ASN A 315 8.66 -11.92 -2.71
C ASN A 315 9.14 -11.32 -1.38
N VAL A 316 8.55 -10.20 -0.93
CA VAL A 316 8.87 -9.61 0.38
C VAL A 316 8.52 -10.57 1.51
N THR A 317 7.34 -11.18 1.47
CA THR A 317 6.91 -12.16 2.49
C THR A 317 7.81 -13.41 2.49
N ILE A 318 8.17 -13.94 1.32
CA ILE A 318 9.07 -15.09 1.21
C ILE A 318 10.46 -14.74 1.76
N HIS A 319 11.00 -13.59 1.41
CA HIS A 319 12.31 -13.15 1.93
C HIS A 319 12.29 -13.00 3.46
N GLN A 320 11.20 -12.44 4.01
CA GLN A 320 11.01 -12.36 5.45
C GLN A 320 10.96 -13.75 6.09
N PHE A 321 10.24 -14.70 5.49
CA PHE A 321 10.16 -16.08 5.94
C PHE A 321 11.53 -16.79 5.95
N GLN A 322 12.33 -16.64 4.89
CA GLN A 322 13.67 -17.23 4.81
C GLN A 322 14.61 -16.69 5.90
N LEU A 323 14.57 -15.38 6.13
CA LEU A 323 15.36 -14.72 7.17
C LEU A 323 14.91 -15.12 8.57
N SER A 324 13.60 -15.04 8.86
CA SER A 324 13.08 -15.35 10.20
C SER A 324 13.34 -16.81 10.58
N SER A 325 13.14 -17.74 9.64
CA SER A 325 13.40 -19.17 9.87
C SER A 325 14.86 -19.41 10.27
N SER A 326 15.80 -18.78 9.56
CA SER A 326 17.22 -18.94 9.85
C SER A 326 17.60 -18.35 11.21
N ILE A 327 17.11 -17.14 11.51
CA ILE A 327 17.37 -16.43 12.78
C ILE A 327 16.81 -17.20 13.98
N GLU A 328 15.57 -17.70 13.88
CA GLU A 328 14.93 -18.43 14.98
C GLU A 328 15.66 -19.72 15.31
N PHE A 329 16.13 -20.46 14.30
CA PHE A 329 16.93 -21.65 14.51
C PHE A 329 18.27 -21.35 15.18
N THR A 330 19.02 -20.37 14.69
CA THR A 330 20.30 -19.96 15.29
C THR A 330 20.12 -19.47 16.72
N ALA A 331 19.06 -18.71 17.00
CA ALA A 331 18.77 -18.22 18.35
C ALA A 331 18.53 -19.36 19.34
N GLN A 332 17.91 -20.46 18.91
CA GLN A 332 17.74 -21.65 19.75
C GLN A 332 19.08 -22.35 20.03
N LEU A 333 19.95 -22.47 19.03
CA LEU A 333 21.29 -23.04 19.20
C LEU A 333 22.14 -22.20 20.15
N GLU A 334 22.18 -20.88 19.96
CA GLU A 334 22.90 -19.97 20.84
C GLU A 334 22.39 -20.04 22.28
N LEU A 335 21.08 -20.14 22.48
CA LEU A 335 20.49 -20.29 23.80
C LEU A 335 21.01 -21.56 24.49
N ILE A 336 21.07 -22.68 23.77
CA ILE A 336 21.60 -23.95 24.30
C ILE A 336 23.07 -23.78 24.69
N GLN A 337 23.91 -23.19 23.82
CA GLN A 337 25.32 -22.97 24.12
C GLN A 337 25.51 -22.07 25.34
N LYS A 338 24.75 -20.97 25.43
CA LYS A 338 24.79 -20.05 26.58
C LYS A 338 24.32 -20.72 27.87
N LEU A 339 23.33 -21.62 27.80
CA LEU A 339 22.90 -22.41 28.95
C LEU A 339 23.97 -23.39 29.40
N ILE A 340 24.67 -24.06 28.48
CA ILE A 340 25.78 -24.96 28.81
C ILE A 340 26.91 -24.16 29.48
N ALA A 341 27.31 -23.03 28.88
CA ALA A 341 28.36 -22.14 29.40
C ALA A 341 28.03 -21.62 30.81
N GLY A 342 26.81 -21.08 30.98
CA GLY A 342 26.37 -20.46 32.23
C GLY A 342 26.25 -21.45 33.39
N ASN A 343 25.87 -22.70 33.10
CA ASN A 343 25.75 -23.74 34.12
C ASN A 343 27.04 -24.55 34.31
N ARG A 344 28.06 -24.37 33.46
CA ARG A 344 29.35 -25.08 33.52
C ARG A 344 29.17 -26.59 33.54
N PHE A 345 28.35 -27.11 32.63
CA PHE A 345 28.23 -28.56 32.49
C PHE A 345 29.56 -29.15 32.02
N LEU A 346 29.97 -30.25 32.66
CA LEU A 346 31.23 -30.93 32.36
C LEU A 346 31.04 -31.85 31.16
N SER A 347 31.89 -31.70 30.14
CA SER A 347 31.96 -32.64 29.02
C SER A 347 32.45 -34.00 29.49
N ALA A 348 31.74 -35.07 29.12
CA ALA A 348 32.18 -36.43 29.39
C ALA A 348 33.50 -36.78 28.68
N LEU A 349 33.81 -36.07 27.60
CA LEU A 349 35.06 -36.20 26.84
C LEU A 349 36.19 -35.32 27.41
N GLN A 350 35.95 -34.64 28.54
CA GLN A 350 36.90 -33.78 29.22
C GLN A 350 37.47 -32.65 28.33
N THR A 351 36.71 -32.17 27.35
CA THR A 351 37.11 -31.11 26.40
C THR A 351 37.12 -29.72 27.03
N ASP A 352 36.28 -29.49 28.04
CA ASP A 352 36.14 -28.22 28.78
C ASP A 352 36.83 -28.28 30.16
N TYR A 353 36.80 -29.44 30.81
CA TYR A 353 37.36 -29.69 32.13
C TYR A 353 38.08 -31.03 32.18
N MET A 354 39.27 -31.06 32.77
CA MET A 354 40.03 -32.27 33.03
C MET A 354 39.86 -32.72 34.49
N GLN A 355 39.84 -34.04 34.69
CA GLN A 355 39.78 -34.65 36.03
C GLN A 355 41.15 -35.21 36.39
N TRP A 356 41.64 -34.82 37.57
CA TRP A 356 42.90 -35.29 38.13
C TRP A 356 42.65 -36.19 39.32
N TYR A 357 43.28 -37.36 39.30
CA TYR A 357 43.21 -38.33 40.37
C TYR A 357 44.56 -38.38 41.07
N MET A 358 44.58 -38.02 42.35
CA MET A 358 45.78 -38.19 43.16
C MET A 358 45.49 -39.08 44.37
N PRO A 359 46.42 -39.99 44.72
CA PRO A 359 46.31 -40.75 45.94
C PRO A 359 46.33 -39.77 47.13
N TRP A 360 45.37 -39.94 48.03
CA TRP A 360 45.24 -39.20 49.27
C TRP A 360 45.45 -40.13 50.47
N GLN A 361 45.49 -39.57 51.69
CA GLN A 361 45.63 -40.36 52.91
C GLN A 361 44.54 -41.44 53.03
N ASP A 362 44.87 -42.56 53.69
CA ASP A 362 43.95 -43.68 53.99
C ASP A 362 43.31 -44.36 52.76
N ASN A 363 44.06 -44.60 51.69
CA ASN A 363 43.56 -45.17 50.43
C ASN A 363 42.42 -44.37 49.77
N ALA A 364 42.20 -43.12 50.18
CA ALA A 364 41.27 -42.23 49.48
C ALA A 364 41.91 -41.73 48.17
N VAL A 365 41.08 -41.42 47.18
CA VAL A 365 41.50 -40.74 45.95
C VAL A 365 40.89 -39.35 45.97
N LEU A 366 41.72 -38.32 45.90
CA LEU A 366 41.26 -36.96 45.72
C LEU A 366 41.07 -36.71 44.22
N ILE A 367 39.85 -36.34 43.85
CA ILE A 367 39.48 -35.97 42.48
C ILE A 367 39.45 -34.45 42.41
N GLN A 368 40.35 -33.85 41.63
CA GLN A 368 40.33 -32.43 41.31
C GLN A 368 39.80 -32.22 39.89
N VAL A 369 39.04 -31.14 39.69
CA VAL A 369 38.53 -30.76 38.38
C VAL A 369 39.15 -29.42 38.02
N HIS A 370 39.90 -29.40 36.92
CA HIS A 370 40.55 -28.21 36.40
C HIS A 370 39.91 -27.83 35.07
N ASN A 371 39.68 -26.53 34.86
CA ASN A 371 39.21 -26.06 33.56
C ASN A 371 40.36 -26.14 32.55
N ARG A 372 40.06 -26.58 31.33
CA ARG A 372 41.04 -26.53 30.25
C ARG A 372 41.32 -25.09 29.84
N ALA A 373 42.56 -24.86 29.47
CA ALA A 373 43.02 -23.61 28.89
C ALA A 373 44.04 -23.90 27.80
N PHE A 374 43.93 -23.15 26.72
CA PHE A 374 44.84 -23.20 25.59
C PHE A 374 45.83 -22.05 25.70
N LEU A 375 47.12 -22.36 25.61
CA LEU A 375 48.19 -21.36 25.63
C LEU A 375 48.49 -20.97 24.18
N ASP A 376 48.23 -19.70 23.83
CA ASP A 376 48.79 -19.13 22.61
C ASP A 376 50.26 -18.77 22.89
N THR A 377 51.16 -19.61 22.38
CA THR A 377 52.61 -19.44 22.52
C THR A 377 53.13 -18.17 21.83
N GLN A 378 52.35 -17.57 20.91
CA GLN A 378 52.72 -16.35 20.20
C GLN A 378 52.26 -15.07 20.91
N GLN A 379 51.15 -15.11 21.66
CA GLN A 379 50.54 -13.90 22.26
C GLN A 379 50.67 -13.78 23.77
N PHE A 380 51.28 -14.76 24.46
CA PHE A 380 51.31 -14.81 25.94
C PHE A 380 49.91 -14.72 26.57
N SER A 381 48.86 -15.05 25.82
CA SER A 381 47.47 -15.09 26.29
C SER A 381 47.03 -16.54 26.45
N SER A 382 46.38 -16.85 27.57
CA SER A 382 45.72 -18.13 27.79
C SER A 382 44.22 -17.98 27.53
N CYS A 383 43.67 -18.80 26.66
CA CYS A 383 42.24 -18.90 26.42
C CYS A 383 41.69 -20.02 27.30
N SER A 384 40.86 -19.71 28.31
CA SER A 384 40.30 -20.72 29.21
C SER A 384 38.84 -21.00 28.93
N CYS A 385 38.49 -22.29 28.85
CA CYS A 385 37.11 -22.78 28.70
C CYS A 385 36.17 -22.35 29.83
N ARG A 386 36.72 -21.90 30.96
CA ARG A 386 35.94 -21.32 32.06
C ARG A 386 35.39 -19.93 31.73
N ILE A 387 36.13 -19.16 30.94
CA ILE A 387 35.88 -17.73 30.69
C ILE A 387 35.26 -17.55 29.31
N ASP A 388 35.78 -18.27 28.31
CA ASP A 388 35.36 -18.19 26.93
C ASP A 388 35.18 -19.61 26.38
N ILE A 389 33.97 -19.90 25.92
CA ILE A 389 33.59 -21.22 25.39
C ILE A 389 34.04 -21.41 23.94
N ASP A 390 34.34 -20.31 23.25
CA ASP A 390 34.79 -20.30 21.86
C ASP A 390 36.32 -20.42 21.76
N CYS A 391 36.99 -20.56 22.91
CA CYS A 391 38.39 -20.93 22.97
C CYS A 391 38.67 -22.18 22.12
N ASN A 392 39.67 -22.09 21.24
CA ASN A 392 39.97 -23.14 20.30
C ASN A 392 41.47 -23.21 19.93
N ILE A 393 41.88 -24.37 19.43
CA ILE A 393 43.18 -24.66 18.83
C ILE A 393 42.99 -25.52 17.58
N GLU A 394 44.02 -25.67 16.76
CA GLU A 394 43.97 -26.61 15.62
C GLU A 394 43.88 -28.06 16.12
N SER A 395 43.01 -28.86 15.49
CA SER A 395 42.85 -30.28 15.84
C SER A 395 43.99 -31.13 15.28
N MET A 396 44.49 -32.07 16.08
CA MET A 396 45.68 -32.85 15.75
C MET A 396 45.51 -34.31 16.14
N ILE A 397 46.36 -35.17 15.58
CA ILE A 397 46.56 -36.55 16.02
C ILE A 397 47.97 -36.67 16.56
N PHE A 398 48.11 -37.21 17.77
CA PHE A 398 49.39 -37.38 18.45
C PHE A 398 49.89 -38.83 18.40
N ASN A 399 51.20 -39.01 18.47
CA ASN A 399 51.87 -40.32 18.55
C ASN A 399 51.77 -40.91 19.96
N GLU A 400 51.56 -40.06 20.98
CA GLU A 400 51.51 -40.46 22.38
C GLU A 400 50.06 -40.68 22.85
N PHE A 401 49.87 -41.74 23.64
CA PHE A 401 48.68 -41.92 24.47
C PHE A 401 48.89 -41.12 25.76
N GLU A 402 47.88 -40.36 26.21
CA GLU A 402 48.02 -39.51 27.38
C GLU A 402 48.28 -40.38 28.64
N GLN A 403 49.41 -40.13 29.30
CA GLN A 403 49.46 -40.17 30.75
C GLN A 403 48.71 -38.91 31.24
N PRO A 404 47.79 -38.99 32.21
CA PRO A 404 46.84 -37.93 32.60
C PRO A 404 47.46 -36.64 33.20
N TYR A 405 48.76 -36.40 32.98
CA TYR A 405 49.60 -35.46 33.74
C TYR A 405 50.02 -34.19 32.98
N ILE A 406 49.76 -34.05 31.68
CA ILE A 406 50.35 -32.93 30.92
C ILE A 406 49.34 -31.79 30.74
N GLU A 407 49.57 -30.69 31.47
CA GLU A 407 48.82 -29.41 31.39
C GLU A 407 49.19 -28.58 30.13
N TYR A 408 50.24 -28.98 29.40
CA TYR A 408 50.79 -28.28 28.25
C TYR A 408 50.49 -29.01 26.93
N LEU A 409 50.41 -28.26 25.82
CA LEU A 409 50.39 -28.84 24.48
C LEU A 409 51.55 -29.83 24.32
N PRO A 410 51.32 -31.05 23.82
CA PRO A 410 52.40 -31.97 23.49
C PRO A 410 53.40 -31.26 22.56
N PRO A 411 54.71 -31.44 22.75
CA PRO A 411 55.70 -30.83 21.86
C PRO A 411 55.44 -31.25 20.40
N ASP A 412 55.68 -30.36 19.44
CA ASP A 412 55.39 -30.57 18.00
C ASP A 412 55.96 -31.90 17.47
N ASP A 413 57.06 -32.40 18.05
CA ASP A 413 57.70 -33.69 17.72
C ASP A 413 56.80 -34.93 17.96
N THR A 414 55.72 -34.78 18.74
CA THR A 414 54.73 -35.84 19.01
C THR A 414 53.51 -35.79 18.10
N THR A 415 53.38 -34.74 17.27
CA THR A 415 52.23 -34.56 16.37
C THR A 415 52.41 -35.41 15.11
N LEU A 416 51.51 -36.37 14.88
CA LEU A 416 51.48 -37.18 13.65
C LEU A 416 50.85 -36.41 12.49
N MET A 417 49.77 -35.67 12.74
CA MET A 417 49.04 -34.93 11.72
C MET A 417 48.27 -33.78 12.34
N LYS A 418 48.39 -32.59 11.75
CA LYS A 418 47.43 -31.48 11.95
C LYS A 418 46.32 -31.64 10.92
N ILE A 419 45.07 -31.40 11.30
CA ILE A 419 43.91 -31.62 10.42
C ILE A 419 43.42 -30.27 9.90
N PRO A 420 43.75 -29.90 8.65
CA PRO A 420 43.41 -28.59 8.10
C PRO A 420 41.91 -28.30 8.15
N GLY A 421 41.59 -27.10 8.61
CA GLY A 421 40.21 -26.63 8.71
C GLY A 421 39.40 -27.31 9.81
N MET A 422 40.04 -28.02 10.73
CA MET A 422 39.38 -28.63 11.88
C MET A 422 40.02 -28.11 13.15
N LEU A 423 39.18 -27.60 14.04
CA LEU A 423 39.60 -27.04 15.32
C LEU A 423 39.23 -28.02 16.42
N HIS A 424 39.78 -27.79 17.61
CA HIS A 424 39.37 -28.36 18.89
C HIS A 424 38.93 -27.19 19.77
N SER A 425 37.80 -27.31 20.46
CA SER A 425 37.23 -26.29 21.34
C SER A 425 36.69 -26.91 22.63
N CYS A 426 36.22 -26.06 23.54
CA CYS A 426 35.75 -26.47 24.86
C CYS A 426 34.59 -27.47 24.81
N LEU A 427 33.73 -27.39 23.80
CA LEU A 427 32.62 -28.31 23.59
C LEU A 427 32.71 -28.94 22.19
N PRO A 428 32.40 -30.24 22.03
CA PRO A 428 32.37 -30.89 20.72
C PRO A 428 31.46 -30.18 19.69
N VAL A 429 30.38 -29.56 20.19
CA VAL A 429 29.50 -28.73 19.38
C VAL A 429 30.21 -27.46 18.88
N ASN A 430 30.87 -26.70 19.75
CA ASN A 430 31.62 -25.51 19.35
C ASN A 430 32.79 -25.88 18.42
N THR A 431 33.42 -27.03 18.68
CA THR A 431 34.47 -27.60 17.85
C THR A 431 34.06 -27.72 16.39
N ILE A 432 32.90 -28.33 16.10
CA ILE A 432 32.42 -28.42 14.71
C ILE A 432 32.01 -27.05 14.15
N LEU A 433 31.34 -26.21 14.95
CA LEU A 433 30.83 -24.91 14.52
C LEU A 433 31.95 -23.95 14.06
N LEU A 434 33.07 -23.95 14.77
CA LEU A 434 34.24 -23.13 14.45
C LEU A 434 35.08 -23.69 13.29
N SER A 435 34.93 -24.99 12.98
CA SER A 435 35.68 -25.67 11.92
C SER A 435 35.15 -25.35 10.52
N THR A 436 36.00 -25.53 9.50
CA THR A 436 35.72 -25.32 8.06
C THR A 436 35.72 -26.62 7.25
N LEU A 437 36.27 -27.71 7.80
CA LEU A 437 36.38 -29.05 7.21
C LEU A 437 37.24 -29.13 5.95
N GLU A 438 38.24 -28.26 5.77
CA GLU A 438 39.10 -28.22 4.58
C GLU A 438 39.73 -29.58 4.21
N CYS A 439 40.19 -30.35 5.20
CA CYS A 439 40.74 -31.69 4.97
C CYS A 439 39.74 -32.65 4.29
N PHE A 440 38.44 -32.49 4.57
CA PHE A 440 37.36 -33.36 4.08
C PHE A 440 36.94 -33.05 2.64
N TYR A 441 37.46 -31.96 2.06
CA TYR A 441 37.36 -31.65 0.62
C TYR A 441 38.60 -32.09 -0.16
N ASN A 442 39.66 -32.54 0.52
CA ASN A 442 40.92 -32.91 -0.11
C ASN A 442 41.18 -34.40 0.08
N GLN A 443 41.07 -35.19 -1.00
CA GLN A 443 41.24 -36.64 -0.95
C GLN A 443 42.61 -37.07 -0.39
N THR A 444 43.68 -36.33 -0.69
CA THR A 444 45.02 -36.64 -0.15
C THR A 444 45.06 -36.44 1.36
N CYS A 445 44.48 -35.33 1.86
CA CYS A 445 44.39 -35.08 3.29
C CYS A 445 43.54 -36.14 4.00
N LEU A 446 42.37 -36.43 3.46
CA LEU A 446 41.48 -37.47 3.99
C LEU A 446 42.14 -38.84 4.03
N ASN A 447 42.87 -39.24 2.98
CA ASN A 447 43.56 -40.52 2.97
C ASN A 447 44.65 -40.61 4.05
N ASN A 448 45.38 -39.51 4.28
CA ASN A 448 46.37 -39.45 5.37
C ASN A 448 45.68 -39.58 6.72
N LEU A 449 44.57 -38.87 6.94
CA LEU A 449 43.77 -38.98 8.16
C LEU A 449 43.27 -40.41 8.39
N VAL A 450 42.66 -41.02 7.38
CA VAL A 450 42.10 -42.39 7.45
C VAL A 450 43.19 -43.43 7.72
N SER A 451 44.41 -43.23 7.22
CA SER A 451 45.53 -44.14 7.48
C SER A 451 45.96 -44.20 8.95
N LEU A 452 45.60 -43.18 9.75
CA LEU A 452 45.87 -43.10 11.19
C LEU A 452 44.71 -43.62 12.05
N LEU A 453 43.62 -44.07 11.42
CA LEU A 453 42.44 -44.63 12.07
C LEU A 453 42.44 -46.17 11.97
N PRO A 454 41.80 -46.89 12.90
CA PRO A 454 41.78 -48.34 12.97
C PRO A 454 40.78 -48.93 11.96
N THR A 455 40.93 -48.60 10.68
CA THR A 455 40.03 -49.02 9.62
C THR A 455 40.77 -49.44 8.36
N THR A 456 40.14 -50.32 7.60
CA THR A 456 40.55 -50.68 6.22
C THR A 456 39.59 -50.11 5.19
N GLU A 457 38.59 -49.35 5.64
CA GLU A 457 37.59 -48.76 4.79
C GLU A 457 38.10 -47.53 4.06
N THR A 458 37.57 -47.31 2.86
CA THR A 458 37.87 -46.12 2.05
C THR A 458 36.73 -45.11 2.13
N PHE A 459 37.09 -43.83 2.23
CA PHE A 459 36.16 -42.70 2.24
C PHE A 459 36.50 -41.74 1.11
N THR A 460 35.47 -41.14 0.52
CA THR A 460 35.63 -40.17 -0.57
C THR A 460 35.48 -38.76 -0.02
N ALA A 461 36.40 -37.87 -0.39
CA ALA A 461 36.32 -36.46 -0.04
C ALA A 461 35.12 -35.80 -0.74
N MET A 462 34.56 -34.79 -0.10
CA MET A 462 33.54 -33.92 -0.68
C MET A 462 34.09 -33.18 -1.90
N SER A 463 33.20 -32.79 -2.82
CA SER A 463 33.58 -32.13 -4.07
C SER A 463 33.97 -30.68 -3.83
N GLN A 464 35.14 -30.28 -4.32
CA GLN A 464 35.56 -28.88 -4.38
C GLN A 464 34.88 -28.09 -5.52
N PHE A 465 34.27 -28.81 -6.47
CA PHE A 465 33.75 -28.25 -7.73
C PHE A 465 32.22 -28.14 -7.75
N GLU A 466 31.54 -28.51 -6.67
CA GLU A 466 30.10 -28.29 -6.58
C GLU A 466 29.77 -26.80 -6.47
N GLN A 467 28.66 -26.40 -7.11
CA GLN A 467 28.12 -25.07 -6.97
C GLN A 467 27.55 -24.88 -5.56
N SER A 468 28.38 -24.30 -4.69
CA SER A 468 28.03 -23.87 -3.34
C SER A 468 28.04 -22.34 -3.24
N ARG A 469 27.14 -21.79 -2.43
CA ARG A 469 27.16 -20.36 -2.05
C ARG A 469 28.23 -20.06 -0.98
N TYR A 470 28.81 -21.08 -0.38
CA TYR A 470 29.82 -20.96 0.67
C TYR A 470 31.23 -21.16 0.10
N LYS A 471 32.23 -20.55 0.75
CA LYS A 471 33.63 -20.80 0.41
C LYS A 471 34.09 -22.07 1.13
N LEU A 472 35.12 -22.74 0.61
CA LEU A 472 35.69 -23.93 1.25
C LEU A 472 36.24 -23.67 2.67
N ASN A 473 36.59 -22.42 2.97
CA ASN A 473 37.02 -21.98 4.30
C ASN A 473 35.91 -21.29 5.11
N SER A 474 34.65 -21.43 4.71
CA SER A 474 33.51 -20.98 5.51
C SER A 474 33.34 -21.91 6.72
N THR A 475 33.08 -21.34 7.89
CA THR A 475 32.84 -22.13 9.10
C THR A 475 31.50 -22.85 9.03
N ILE A 476 31.38 -24.00 9.68
CA ILE A 476 30.12 -24.72 9.77
C ILE A 476 29.04 -23.88 10.46
N GLN A 477 29.41 -23.01 11.42
CA GLN A 477 28.48 -22.03 11.99
C GLN A 477 27.81 -21.18 10.90
N THR A 478 28.59 -20.64 9.95
CA THR A 478 28.04 -19.82 8.86
C THR A 478 27.03 -20.59 7.99
N ILE A 479 27.29 -21.89 7.79
CA ILE A 479 26.43 -22.78 7.01
C ILE A 479 25.15 -23.09 7.80
N ILE A 480 25.27 -23.37 9.10
CA ILE A 480 24.16 -23.62 10.03
C ILE A 480 23.28 -22.39 10.25
N ASP A 481 23.88 -21.19 10.28
CA ASP A 481 23.16 -19.92 10.37
C ASP A 481 22.18 -19.67 9.21
N ASN A 482 22.28 -20.51 8.18
CA ASN A 482 21.39 -20.54 7.03
C ASN A 482 20.74 -21.92 6.87
N LEU A 483 20.51 -22.64 7.98
CA LEU A 483 19.85 -23.96 8.03
C LEU A 483 20.53 -25.05 7.19
N MET A 484 21.84 -24.94 6.95
CA MET A 484 22.54 -25.82 6.01
C MET A 484 21.96 -25.79 4.58
N ILE A 485 21.27 -24.71 4.19
CA ILE A 485 20.61 -24.57 2.89
C ILE A 485 21.50 -23.80 1.90
N GLU A 486 21.82 -24.46 0.80
CA GLU A 486 22.48 -23.87 -0.35
C GLU A 486 21.53 -22.99 -1.14
N GLU A 487 20.31 -23.47 -1.36
CA GLU A 487 19.35 -22.81 -2.23
C GLU A 487 17.91 -23.09 -1.84
N TRP A 488 17.09 -22.05 -1.90
CA TRP A 488 15.64 -22.13 -1.82
C TRP A 488 15.07 -22.10 -3.24
N VAL A 489 14.55 -23.23 -3.71
CA VAL A 489 13.89 -23.34 -5.01
C VAL A 489 12.42 -22.99 -4.84
N ILE A 490 12.05 -21.79 -5.27
CA ILE A 490 10.73 -21.21 -5.05
C ILE A 490 10.01 -21.08 -6.39
N ASN A 491 8.84 -21.71 -6.49
CA ASN A 491 7.96 -21.61 -7.64
C ASN A 491 6.67 -20.88 -7.25
N ILE A 492 6.46 -19.69 -7.81
CA ILE A 492 5.27 -18.87 -7.58
C ILE A 492 4.40 -18.92 -8.85
N SER A 493 3.11 -19.23 -8.70
CA SER A 493 2.17 -19.26 -9.81
C SER A 493 1.13 -18.15 -9.71
N TYR A 494 1.31 -17.10 -10.51
CA TYR A 494 0.31 -16.02 -10.63
C TYR A 494 -1.03 -16.57 -11.12
N LYS A 495 -1.00 -17.49 -12.09
CA LYS A 495 -2.20 -18.16 -12.60
C LYS A 495 -3.00 -18.85 -11.50
N LYS A 496 -2.36 -19.68 -10.67
CA LYS A 496 -3.04 -20.33 -9.53
C LYS A 496 -3.61 -19.30 -8.56
N TYR A 497 -2.87 -18.24 -8.26
CA TYR A 497 -3.39 -17.14 -7.44
C TYR A 497 -4.66 -16.52 -8.06
N TYR A 498 -4.62 -16.17 -9.35
CA TYR A 498 -5.73 -15.52 -10.05
C TYR A 498 -6.96 -16.43 -10.10
N ASP A 499 -6.76 -17.71 -10.42
CA ASP A 499 -7.82 -18.73 -10.44
C ASP A 499 -8.49 -18.91 -9.07
N GLN A 500 -7.73 -18.75 -7.97
CA GLN A 500 -8.27 -18.84 -6.61
C GLN A 500 -8.95 -17.54 -6.15
N CYS A 501 -8.43 -16.38 -6.52
CA CYS A 501 -9.11 -15.09 -6.29
C CYS A 501 -10.45 -15.04 -7.03
N ALA A 502 -10.49 -15.55 -8.28
CA ALA A 502 -11.66 -15.61 -9.16
C ALA A 502 -12.51 -14.31 -9.08
N PRO A 503 -12.07 -13.21 -9.72
CA PRO A 503 -12.70 -11.91 -9.57
C PRO A 503 -14.16 -11.90 -10.06
N ILE A 504 -15.07 -11.43 -9.20
CA ILE A 504 -16.52 -11.41 -9.49
C ILE A 504 -16.85 -10.29 -10.47
N SER A 505 -16.35 -9.08 -10.18
CA SER A 505 -16.59 -7.89 -10.99
C SER A 505 -15.44 -6.91 -10.88
N CYS A 506 -15.03 -6.34 -12.01
CA CYS A 506 -14.06 -5.27 -12.10
C CYS A 506 -14.72 -3.96 -12.48
N THR A 507 -14.32 -2.87 -11.82
CA THR A 507 -14.87 -1.53 -12.07
C THR A 507 -13.75 -0.53 -12.31
N TYR A 508 -13.91 0.31 -13.32
CA TYR A 508 -12.98 1.40 -13.61
C TYR A 508 -13.71 2.61 -14.22
N PHE A 509 -13.10 3.79 -14.10
CA PHE A 509 -13.65 5.00 -14.68
C PHE A 509 -13.07 5.26 -16.06
N LYS A 510 -13.92 5.19 -17.08
CA LYS A 510 -13.55 5.61 -18.42
C LYS A 510 -13.89 7.09 -18.61
N ASN A 511 -12.94 7.85 -19.14
CA ASN A 511 -13.16 9.25 -19.49
C ASN A 511 -13.77 9.33 -20.90
N GLU A 512 -15.05 9.68 -20.97
CA GLU A 512 -15.79 9.83 -22.22
C GLU A 512 -16.31 11.27 -22.40
N LYS A 513 -16.39 11.72 -23.65
CA LYS A 513 -17.00 13.01 -24.02
C LYS A 513 -18.49 12.81 -24.29
N TYR A 514 -19.30 13.84 -24.04
CA TYR A 514 -20.73 13.77 -24.33
C TYR A 514 -21.01 13.48 -25.81
N ASP A 515 -21.92 12.53 -26.05
CA ASP A 515 -22.47 12.28 -27.39
C ASP A 515 -23.27 13.51 -27.85
N TRP A 516 -23.23 13.80 -29.16
CA TRP A 516 -23.96 14.89 -29.78
C TRP A 516 -25.46 14.79 -29.53
N LYS A 517 -26.01 13.57 -29.47
CA LYS A 517 -27.43 13.34 -29.14
C LYS A 517 -27.79 13.92 -27.78
N PHE A 518 -26.96 13.66 -26.76
CA PHE A 518 -27.18 14.19 -25.41
C PHE A 518 -27.07 15.72 -25.36
N VAL A 519 -26.08 16.30 -26.06
CA VAL A 519 -25.93 17.77 -26.17
C VAL A 519 -27.19 18.38 -26.79
N LEU A 520 -27.70 17.79 -27.86
CA LEU A 520 -28.91 18.27 -28.54
C LEU A 520 -30.14 18.21 -27.63
N THR A 521 -30.35 17.10 -26.92
CA THR A 521 -31.51 16.96 -26.00
C THR A 521 -31.50 18.01 -24.89
N GLN A 522 -30.32 18.33 -24.34
CA GLN A 522 -30.19 19.36 -23.30
C GLN A 522 -30.44 20.78 -23.84
N LEU A 523 -29.97 21.08 -25.05
CA LEU A 523 -30.23 22.37 -25.72
C LEU A 523 -31.73 22.56 -26.01
N ILE A 524 -32.41 21.51 -26.49
CA ILE A 524 -33.86 21.54 -26.73
C ILE A 524 -34.62 21.72 -25.40
N GLY A 525 -34.19 21.05 -24.33
CA GLY A 525 -34.78 21.21 -23.00
C GLY A 525 -34.67 22.65 -22.46
N LEU A 526 -33.50 23.28 -22.66
CA LEU A 526 -33.29 24.70 -22.31
C LEU A 526 -34.20 25.64 -23.11
N LEU A 527 -34.38 25.37 -24.40
CA LEU A 527 -35.31 26.13 -25.25
C LEU A 527 -36.77 25.95 -24.81
N GLY A 528 -37.16 24.74 -24.38
CA GLY A 528 -38.50 24.47 -23.87
C GLY A 528 -38.84 25.26 -22.60
N ILE A 529 -37.86 25.49 -21.73
CA ILE A 529 -38.03 26.33 -20.53
C ILE A 529 -38.10 27.82 -20.89
N LEU A 530 -37.49 28.25 -21.99
CA LEU A 530 -37.50 29.64 -22.42
C LEU A 530 -38.83 30.05 -23.08
N ILE A 531 -39.58 29.07 -23.60
CA ILE A 531 -40.84 29.26 -24.33
C ILE A 531 -42.07 29.12 -23.40
N MET A 532 -41.89 28.59 -22.19
CA MET A 532 -42.91 28.41 -21.17
C MET A 532 -42.77 29.46 -20.07
#